data_AF-A0A1Y2MI82-F1
#
_entry.id   AF-A0A1Y2MI82-F1
#
_cell.length_a   1.000
_cell.length_b   1.000
_cell.length_c   1.000
_cell.angle_alpha   90.00
_cell.angle_beta   90.00
_cell.angle_gamma   90.00
#
_symmetry.space_group_name_H-M   'P 1'
#
loop_
_entity.id
_entity.type
_entity.pdbx_description
1 polymer ?
#
loop_
_entity_poly.entity_id
_entity_poly.type
_entity_poly.pdbx_seq_one_letter_code
_entity_poly.pdbx_strand_id
1 'polypeptide(L)'
;MFPQCFTRYDWCRSYVLPADVTATIPLTGSVGMFGAHNAARGLLVEVCRHTVAAPVALDYRETELADGDILVDVTVTARRPDGTTLVVATVSRARRRPPDRTGDWTLTIDGVRHVEQDRVWPPSLSMQGHMVACLAPRPSATGADR
;
A
#
# COMPACT_ATOMS: atom_id res chain seq x y z
N MET A 1 -13.72 16.77 -10.09
CA MET A 1 -12.75 17.31 -9.10
C MET A 1 -12.17 16.11 -8.39
N PHE A 2 -10.90 15.77 -8.62
CA PHE A 2 -10.28 14.59 -8.00
C PHE A 2 -10.04 14.90 -6.51
N PRO A 3 -10.47 14.05 -5.57
CA PRO A 3 -10.21 14.27 -4.15
C PRO A 3 -8.70 14.27 -3.89
N GLN A 4 -8.25 15.20 -3.05
CA GLN A 4 -6.85 15.56 -2.77
C GLN A 4 -6.07 14.50 -1.95
N CYS A 5 -6.29 13.21 -2.19
CA CYS A 5 -5.57 12.10 -1.54
C CYS A 5 -4.35 11.62 -2.35
N PHE A 6 -4.35 11.89 -3.65
CA PHE A 6 -3.32 11.47 -4.58
C PHE A 6 -3.06 12.62 -5.56
N THR A 7 -1.80 12.99 -5.75
CA THR A 7 -1.46 14.00 -6.77
C THR A 7 -1.79 13.42 -8.14
N ARG A 8 -2.09 14.26 -9.15
CA ARG A 8 -2.22 13.79 -10.56
C ARG A 8 -1.01 12.94 -10.99
N TYR A 9 0.15 13.18 -10.38
CA TYR A 9 1.38 12.44 -10.58
C TYR A 9 1.33 11.01 -10.01
N ASP A 10 0.75 10.79 -8.83
CA ASP A 10 0.52 9.44 -8.26
C ASP A 10 -0.45 8.62 -9.12
N TRP A 11 -1.45 9.27 -9.73
CA TRP A 11 -2.37 8.62 -10.66
C TRP A 11 -1.74 8.30 -12.02
N CYS A 12 -0.77 9.10 -12.47
CA CYS A 12 -0.13 8.98 -13.79
C CYS A 12 1.09 8.04 -13.80
N ARG A 13 1.66 7.67 -12.64
CA ARG A 13 2.71 6.64 -12.60
C ARG A 13 2.10 5.28 -12.88
N SER A 14 2.39 4.75 -14.07
CA SER A 14 2.13 3.35 -14.41
C SER A 14 3.14 2.49 -13.66
N TYR A 15 2.87 2.20 -12.40
CA TYR A 15 3.64 1.24 -11.63
C TYR A 15 3.52 -0.13 -12.31
N VAL A 16 4.66 -0.70 -12.68
CA VAL A 16 4.79 -2.03 -13.28
C VAL A 16 5.38 -2.95 -12.22
N LEU A 17 4.72 -4.06 -11.96
CA LEU A 17 5.24 -5.09 -11.08
C LEU A 17 6.11 -6.09 -11.88
N PRO A 18 7.21 -6.60 -11.28
CA PRO A 18 7.97 -7.70 -11.85
C PRO A 18 7.10 -8.93 -12.16
N ALA A 19 7.49 -9.71 -13.16
CA ALA A 19 6.70 -10.84 -13.66
C ALA A 19 6.58 -12.01 -12.66
N ASP A 20 7.47 -12.07 -11.68
CA ASP A 20 7.50 -13.05 -10.59
C ASP A 20 6.64 -12.65 -9.39
N VAL A 21 6.06 -11.44 -9.38
CA VAL A 21 5.11 -11.03 -8.33
C VAL A 21 3.76 -11.70 -8.55
N THR A 22 3.25 -12.36 -7.51
CA THR A 22 1.88 -12.87 -7.50
C THR A 22 0.91 -11.73 -7.20
N ALA A 23 -0.05 -11.45 -8.06
CA ALA A 23 -1.02 -10.37 -7.84
C ALA A 23 -2.45 -10.75 -8.19
N THR A 24 -3.42 -10.25 -7.42
CA THR A 24 -4.86 -10.41 -7.73
C THR A 24 -5.41 -9.36 -8.71
N ILE A 25 -4.57 -8.39 -9.08
CA ILE A 25 -4.83 -7.40 -10.14
C ILE A 25 -3.76 -7.50 -11.23
N PRO A 26 -3.98 -6.98 -12.44
CA PRO A 26 -2.98 -6.98 -13.50
C PRO A 26 -1.63 -6.40 -13.04
N LEU A 27 -0.51 -7.00 -13.46
CA LEU A 27 0.84 -6.54 -13.10
C LEU A 27 1.21 -5.19 -13.71
N THR A 28 0.61 -4.86 -14.86
CA THR A 28 0.82 -3.61 -15.58
C THR A 28 -0.47 -2.79 -15.64
N GLY A 29 -0.32 -1.47 -15.55
CA GLY A 29 -1.39 -0.55 -15.97
C GLY A 29 -1.61 -0.61 -17.48
N SER A 30 -2.80 -0.23 -17.94
CA SER A 30 -3.08 0.09 -19.35
C SER A 30 -3.40 1.58 -19.47
N VAL A 31 -3.19 2.14 -20.66
CA VAL A 31 -3.50 3.56 -20.91
C VAL A 31 -4.99 3.81 -20.62
N GLY A 32 -5.27 4.75 -19.72
CA GLY A 32 -6.63 5.07 -19.26
C GLY A 32 -7.05 4.36 -17.96
N MET A 33 -6.32 3.35 -17.49
CA MET A 33 -6.48 2.84 -16.13
C MET A 33 -5.84 3.83 -15.14
N PHE A 34 -6.62 4.80 -14.72
CA PHE A 34 -6.38 5.63 -13.54
C PHE A 34 -7.19 5.00 -12.39
N GLY A 35 -6.59 4.70 -11.23
CA GLY A 35 -7.39 4.05 -10.18
C GLY A 35 -6.63 3.42 -9.03
N ALA A 36 -7.42 2.84 -8.14
CA ALA A 36 -6.97 2.12 -6.95
C ALA A 36 -6.03 0.95 -7.27
N HIS A 37 -6.12 0.32 -8.45
CA HIS A 37 -5.12 -0.66 -8.92
C HIS A 37 -3.72 -0.04 -9.09
N ASN A 38 -3.58 1.19 -9.62
CA ASN A 38 -2.27 1.86 -9.70
C ASN A 38 -1.76 2.19 -8.30
N ALA A 39 -2.64 2.65 -7.42
CA ALA A 39 -2.29 2.94 -6.03
C ALA A 39 -1.79 1.67 -5.32
N ALA A 40 -2.44 0.53 -5.50
CA ALA A 40 -2.03 -0.75 -4.94
C ALA A 40 -0.64 -1.19 -5.45
N ARG A 41 -0.41 -1.15 -6.77
CA ARG A 41 0.92 -1.45 -7.35
C ARG A 41 1.98 -0.50 -6.81
N GLY A 42 1.65 0.79 -6.73
CA GLY A 42 2.52 1.82 -6.20
C GLY A 42 2.86 1.63 -4.72
N LEU A 43 1.93 1.14 -3.91
CA LEU A 43 2.20 0.78 -2.51
C LEU A 43 3.31 -0.27 -2.43
N LEU A 44 3.20 -1.37 -3.18
CA LEU A 44 4.24 -2.41 -3.17
C LEU A 44 5.59 -1.85 -3.63
N VAL A 45 5.61 -1.06 -4.71
CA VAL A 45 6.85 -0.48 -5.24
C VAL A 45 7.51 0.47 -4.24
N GLU A 46 6.74 1.38 -3.63
CA GLU A 46 7.30 2.36 -2.68
C GLU A 46 7.70 1.69 -1.36
N VAL A 47 6.97 0.67 -0.89
CA VAL A 47 7.41 -0.15 0.25
C VAL A 47 8.74 -0.82 -0.05
N CYS A 48 8.88 -1.50 -1.19
CA CYS A 48 10.12 -2.15 -1.58
C CYS A 48 11.27 -1.16 -1.71
N ARG A 49 11.02 -0.01 -2.34
CA ARG A 49 12.01 1.07 -2.50
C ARG A 49 12.53 1.59 -1.16
N HIS A 50 11.64 1.86 -0.21
CA HIS A 50 12.02 2.46 1.07
C HIS A 50 12.58 1.46 2.08
N THR A 51 12.24 0.17 1.96
CA THR A 51 12.71 -0.90 2.87
C THR A 51 13.84 -1.74 2.30
N VAL A 52 14.22 -1.52 1.04
CA VAL A 52 15.19 -2.33 0.29
C VAL A 52 14.75 -3.81 0.20
N ALA A 53 13.44 -4.05 0.33
CA ALA A 53 12.85 -5.37 0.17
C ALA A 53 12.57 -5.68 -1.32
N ALA A 54 12.57 -6.95 -1.68
CA ALA A 54 12.15 -7.43 -2.99
C ALA A 54 10.63 -7.70 -2.98
N PRO A 55 9.89 -7.33 -4.03
CA PRO A 55 8.45 -7.57 -4.09
C PRO A 55 8.13 -9.06 -4.21
N VAL A 56 7.06 -9.53 -3.57
CA VAL A 56 6.65 -10.95 -3.58
C VAL A 56 5.19 -11.12 -4.01
N ALA A 57 4.27 -10.42 -3.34
CA ALA A 57 2.85 -10.55 -3.63
C ALA A 57 2.08 -9.25 -3.41
N LEU A 58 0.96 -9.12 -4.10
CA LEU A 58 -0.02 -8.05 -3.94
C LEU A 58 -1.43 -8.64 -3.96
N ASP A 59 -2.14 -8.51 -2.85
CA ASP A 59 -3.57 -8.76 -2.77
C ASP A 59 -4.34 -7.44 -2.75
N TYR A 60 -5.40 -7.39 -3.53
CA TYR A 60 -6.27 -6.24 -3.71
C TYR A 60 -7.73 -6.70 -3.65
N ARG A 61 -8.52 -5.99 -2.86
CA ARG A 61 -9.96 -6.25 -2.75
C ARG A 61 -10.75 -4.96 -2.66
N GLU A 62 -11.87 -4.95 -3.36
CA GLU A 62 -12.92 -3.95 -3.19
C GLU A 62 -14.15 -4.59 -2.54
N THR A 63 -14.71 -3.92 -1.55
CA THR A 63 -15.97 -4.33 -0.90
C THR A 63 -16.94 -3.15 -0.92
N GLU A 64 -18.05 -3.30 -1.64
CA GLU A 64 -19.14 -2.32 -1.59
C GLU A 64 -19.91 -2.46 -0.27
N LEU A 65 -20.06 -1.34 0.43
CA LEU A 65 -20.79 -1.23 1.68
C LEU A 65 -22.28 -0.92 1.42
N ALA A 66 -23.12 -1.20 2.42
CA ALA A 66 -24.57 -0.98 2.32
C ALA A 66 -24.97 0.49 2.06
N ASP A 67 -24.10 1.44 2.40
CA ASP A 67 -24.29 2.87 2.15
C ASP A 67 -23.75 3.34 0.78
N GLY A 68 -23.23 2.42 -0.04
CA GLY A 68 -22.72 2.68 -1.38
C GLY A 68 -21.30 3.23 -1.42
N ASP A 69 -20.60 3.26 -0.28
CA ASP A 69 -19.15 3.48 -0.23
C ASP A 69 -18.40 2.19 -0.58
N ILE A 70 -17.13 2.33 -0.98
CA ILE A 70 -16.26 1.19 -1.31
C ILE A 70 -15.10 1.15 -0.32
N LEU A 71 -14.91 0.01 0.35
CA LEU A 71 -13.65 -0.28 1.03
C LEU A 71 -12.67 -0.89 0.05
N VAL A 72 -11.47 -0.34 0.02
CA VAL A 72 -10.34 -0.84 -0.75
C VAL A 72 -9.30 -1.37 0.23
N ASP A 73 -9.12 -2.67 0.22
CA ASP A 73 -8.10 -3.37 0.99
C ASP A 73 -6.92 -3.70 0.07
N VAL A 74 -5.71 -3.35 0.50
CA VAL A 74 -4.48 -3.69 -0.21
C VAL A 74 -3.53 -4.34 0.78
N THR A 75 -3.08 -5.56 0.48
CA THR A 75 -2.01 -6.23 1.22
C THR A 75 -0.83 -6.48 0.29
N VAL A 76 0.34 -6.00 0.69
CA VAL A 76 1.58 -6.19 -0.06
C VAL A 76 2.55 -7.02 0.76
N THR A 77 3.20 -7.98 0.11
CA THR A 77 4.22 -8.84 0.70
C THR A 77 5.55 -8.57 0.00
N ALA A 78 6.59 -8.38 0.80
CA ALA A 78 7.96 -8.18 0.32
C ALA A 78 8.94 -9.03 1.12
N ARG A 79 10.06 -9.41 0.50
CA ARG A 79 11.15 -10.17 1.11
C ARG A 79 12.30 -9.21 1.44
N ARG A 80 12.66 -9.10 2.71
CA ARG A 80 13.78 -8.27 3.14
C ARG A 80 15.13 -8.93 2.79
N PRO A 81 16.24 -8.16 2.76
CA PRO A 81 17.57 -8.69 2.46
C PRO A 81 18.04 -9.79 3.43
N ASP A 82 17.55 -9.78 4.68
CA ASP A 82 17.84 -10.80 5.69
C ASP A 82 17.00 -12.08 5.52
N GLY A 83 16.17 -12.16 4.47
CA GLY A 83 15.29 -13.28 4.21
C GLY A 83 13.96 -13.23 4.97
N THR A 84 13.72 -12.25 5.86
CA THR A 84 12.43 -12.14 6.55
C THR A 84 11.34 -11.58 5.64
N THR A 85 10.09 -11.93 5.93
CA THR A 85 8.92 -11.44 5.20
C THR A 85 8.42 -10.15 5.86
N LEU A 86 8.18 -9.13 5.04
CA LEU A 86 7.46 -7.91 5.41
C LEU A 86 6.06 -7.96 4.80
N VAL A 87 5.04 -7.83 5.64
CA VAL A 87 3.64 -7.74 5.20
C VAL A 87 3.11 -6.37 5.59
N VAL A 88 2.58 -5.63 4.61
CA VAL A 88 1.96 -4.32 4.82
C VAL A 88 0.54 -4.38 4.30
N ALA A 89 -0.43 -3.98 5.12
CA ALA A 89 -1.81 -3.84 4.69
C ALA A 89 -2.28 -2.41 4.89
N THR A 90 -3.04 -1.89 3.93
CA THR A 90 -3.76 -0.63 4.04
C THR A 90 -5.22 -0.84 3.73
N VAL A 91 -6.10 -0.21 4.51
CA VAL A 91 -7.52 -0.14 4.20
C VAL A 91 -7.85 1.31 3.92
N SER A 92 -8.59 1.57 2.84
CA SER A 92 -9.08 2.92 2.53
C SER A 92 -10.56 2.89 2.17
N ARG A 93 -11.34 3.83 2.70
CA ARG A 93 -12.75 3.99 2.35
C ARG A 93 -12.92 5.06 1.27
N ALA A 94 -13.26 4.64 0.06
CA ALA A 94 -13.65 5.52 -1.03
C ALA A 94 -15.12 5.93 -0.85
N ARG A 95 -15.33 7.15 -0.34
CA ARG A 95 -16.67 7.69 -0.07
C ARG A 95 -17.27 8.43 -1.26
N ARG A 96 -18.60 8.35 -1.40
CA ARG A 96 -19.34 9.22 -2.34
C ARG A 96 -19.45 10.67 -1.87
N ARG A 97 -19.33 10.94 -0.56
CA ARG A 97 -19.43 12.28 0.04
C ARG A 97 -18.21 12.59 0.93
N PRO A 98 -17.79 13.86 1.05
CA PRO A 98 -16.69 14.25 1.94
C PRO A 98 -17.01 13.86 3.40
N PRO A 99 -16.04 13.32 4.14
CA PRO A 99 -16.27 12.86 5.50
C PRO A 99 -16.39 14.02 6.50
N ASP A 100 -17.12 13.77 7.59
CA ASP A 100 -17.25 14.60 8.79
C ASP A 100 -16.28 14.17 9.92
N ARG A 101 -15.48 13.10 9.72
CA ARG A 101 -14.62 12.45 10.73
C ARG A 101 -13.25 11.99 10.20
N THR A 102 -12.31 11.71 11.12
CA THR A 102 -11.00 11.06 10.91
C THR A 102 -11.07 9.53 10.83
N GLY A 103 -10.14 8.89 10.11
CA GLY A 103 -9.85 7.44 10.24
C GLY A 103 -10.32 6.51 9.10
N ASP A 104 -10.50 7.01 7.87
CA ASP A 104 -10.90 6.17 6.73
C ASP A 104 -9.75 5.44 6.04
N TRP A 105 -8.52 5.82 6.37
CA TRP A 105 -7.31 5.13 5.96
C TRP A 105 -6.56 4.59 7.17
N THR A 106 -6.17 3.32 7.10
CA THR A 106 -5.42 2.63 8.16
C THR A 106 -4.19 1.93 7.60
N LEU A 107 -3.19 1.71 8.46
CA LEU A 107 -1.95 1.02 8.15
C LEU A 107 -1.70 -0.11 9.14
N THR A 108 -1.38 -1.29 8.61
CA THR A 108 -0.94 -2.46 9.38
C THR A 108 0.39 -2.94 8.82
N ILE A 109 1.36 -3.21 9.69
CA ILE A 109 2.68 -3.74 9.34
C ILE A 109 2.92 -4.98 10.18
N ASP A 110 3.23 -6.10 9.54
CA ASP A 110 3.51 -7.40 10.18
C ASP A 110 2.43 -7.79 11.22
N GLY A 111 1.16 -7.50 10.89
CA GLY A 111 -0.01 -7.76 11.74
C GLY A 111 -0.29 -6.72 12.82
N VAL A 112 0.57 -5.71 13.00
CA VAL A 112 0.39 -4.63 13.98
C VAL A 112 -0.24 -3.41 13.31
N ARG A 113 -1.41 -2.98 13.80
CA ARG A 113 -2.06 -1.73 13.34
C ARG A 113 -1.41 -0.51 13.99
N HIS A 114 -1.08 0.47 13.16
CA HIS A 114 -0.49 1.75 13.54
C HIS A 114 -1.56 2.83 13.63
N VAL A 115 -2.36 2.81 14.71
CA VAL A 115 -3.51 3.73 14.90
C VAL A 115 -3.11 5.20 14.91
N GLU A 116 -1.88 5.51 15.29
CA GLU A 116 -1.30 6.85 15.26
C GLU A 116 -1.11 7.40 13.84
N GLN A 117 -1.14 6.51 12.82
CA GLN A 117 -1.06 6.88 11.41
C GLN A 117 -2.43 6.96 10.74
N ASP A 118 -3.51 6.62 11.43
CA ASP A 118 -4.86 6.64 10.86
C ASP A 118 -5.22 8.06 10.38
N ARG A 119 -5.72 8.14 9.15
CA ARG A 119 -6.00 9.43 8.48
C ARG A 119 -7.34 9.40 7.78
N VAL A 120 -7.91 10.58 7.56
CA VAL A 120 -9.10 10.73 6.69
C VAL A 120 -8.77 10.30 5.27
N TRP A 121 -7.57 10.64 4.81
CA TRP A 121 -7.13 10.42 3.44
C TRP A 121 -5.80 9.67 3.45
N PRO A 122 -5.60 8.73 2.52
CA PRO A 122 -4.30 8.07 2.38
C PRO A 122 -3.20 9.11 2.16
N PRO A 123 -2.03 8.95 2.79
CA PRO A 123 -0.84 9.70 2.41
C PRO A 123 -0.44 9.38 0.96
N SER A 124 0.45 10.20 0.37
CA SER A 124 1.07 9.83 -0.91
C SER A 124 1.77 8.47 -0.79
N LEU A 125 1.87 7.72 -1.89
CA LEU A 125 2.43 6.36 -1.89
C LEU A 125 3.87 6.33 -1.36
N SER A 126 4.69 7.32 -1.74
CA SER A 126 6.06 7.45 -1.23
C SER A 126 6.06 7.72 0.28
N MET A 127 5.13 8.53 0.80
CA MET A 127 5.00 8.73 2.23
C MET A 127 4.57 7.45 2.95
N GLN A 128 3.67 6.65 2.36
CA GLN A 128 3.30 5.34 2.91
C GLN A 128 4.51 4.40 2.96
N GLY A 129 5.31 4.32 1.90
CA GLY A 129 6.56 3.55 1.89
C GLY A 129 7.56 4.03 2.95
N HIS A 130 7.70 5.34 3.12
CA HIS A 130 8.53 5.93 4.17
C HIS A 130 8.03 5.58 5.58
N MET A 131 6.73 5.67 5.84
CA MET A 131 6.13 5.25 7.12
C MET A 131 6.46 3.80 7.43
N VAL A 132 6.30 2.91 6.44
CA VAL A 132 6.65 1.50 6.61
C VAL A 132 8.12 1.33 6.98
N ALA A 133 9.03 2.01 6.29
CA ALA A 133 10.45 1.91 6.62
C ALA A 133 10.82 2.43 8.03
N CYS A 134 10.08 3.39 8.56
CA CYS A 134 10.28 3.93 9.90
C CYS A 134 9.67 3.05 11.00
N LEU A 135 8.51 2.45 10.72
CA LEU A 135 7.70 1.73 11.71
C LEU A 135 7.98 0.22 11.72
N ALA A 136 8.40 -0.34 10.59
CA ALA A 136 8.71 -1.75 10.49
C ALA A 136 9.90 -2.10 11.40
N PRO A 137 9.81 -3.17 12.21
CA PRO A 137 10.91 -3.61 13.06
C PRO A 137 12.18 -3.81 12.22
N ARG A 138 13.30 -3.24 12.64
CA ARG A 138 14.57 -3.48 11.94
C ARG A 138 14.93 -4.95 12.00
N PRO A 139 15.51 -5.51 10.93
CA PRO A 139 16.03 -6.87 10.97
C PRO A 139 17.05 -6.98 12.11
N SER A 140 16.84 -7.95 12.99
CA SER A 140 17.78 -8.25 14.08
C SER A 140 19.13 -8.57 13.46
N ALA A 141 20.18 -7.82 13.82
CA ALA A 141 21.55 -8.19 13.47
C ALA A 141 21.91 -9.44 14.28
N THR A 142 21.56 -10.63 13.79
CA THR A 142 21.96 -11.89 14.42
C THR A 142 22.13 -12.94 13.34
N GLY A 143 23.39 -13.18 12.97
CA GLY A 143 23.75 -14.19 11.97
C GLY A 143 25.08 -13.97 11.24
N ALA A 144 26.03 -13.27 11.85
CA ALA A 144 27.43 -13.29 11.42
C ALA A 144 28.26 -13.94 12.54
N ASP A 145 28.05 -15.24 12.72
CA ASP A 145 29.03 -16.13 13.34
C ASP A 145 28.61 -17.57 13.04
N ARG A 146 29.21 -18.12 11.99
CA ARG A 146 29.56 -19.54 11.81
C ARG A 146 30.41 -19.72 10.57
#